data_AF-A0A933GZZ3-F1
#
_entry.id   AF-A0A933GZZ3-F1
#
_cell.length_a   1.000
_cell.length_b   1.000
_cell.length_c   1.000
_cell.angle_alpha   90.00
_cell.angle_beta   90.00
_cell.angle_gamma   90.00
#
_symmetry.space_group_name_H-M   'P 1'
#
loop_
_entity.id
_entity.type
_entity.pdbx_description
1 polymer ?
#
loop_
_entity_poly.entity_id
_entity_poly.type
_entity_poly.pdbx_seq_one_letter_code
_entity_poly.pdbx_strand_id
1 'polypeptide(L)' 'MASTIEAPRDLIQAFAQLCLPRTAQARLDLLMEKNNEGTISDSEREDLRALVDLCQTIAELRGRARILLDAAAG' A
#
# COMPACT_ATOMS: atom_id res chain seq x y z
N MET A 1 -1.55 -29.19 -11.32
CA MET A 1 -0.66 -29.14 -10.15
C MET A 1 0.02 -27.79 -10.15
N ALA A 2 -0.09 -27.01 -9.08
CA ALA A 2 0.58 -25.72 -8.99
C ALA A 2 2.06 -25.97 -8.67
N SER A 3 2.95 -25.58 -9.58
CA SER A 3 4.39 -25.54 -9.31
C SER A 3 4.64 -24.40 -8.31
N THR A 4 5.00 -24.73 -7.08
CA THR A 4 5.46 -23.73 -6.10
C THR A 4 6.79 -23.15 -6.60
N ILE A 5 6.83 -21.84 -6.80
CA ILE A 5 8.08 -21.12 -7.12
C ILE A 5 8.62 -20.57 -5.79
N GLU A 6 9.87 -20.89 -5.47
CA GLU A 6 10.56 -20.28 -4.34
C GLU A 6 10.78 -18.79 -4.59
N ALA A 7 10.32 -17.94 -3.68
CA ALA A 7 10.57 -16.51 -3.73
C ALA A 7 11.77 -16.18 -2.82
N PRO A 8 12.75 -15.39 -3.29
CA PRO A 8 13.84 -14.92 -2.45
C PRO A 8 13.31 -14.18 -1.21
N ARG A 9 13.84 -14.49 -0.03
CA ARG A 9 13.41 -13.86 1.24
C ARG A 9 13.48 -12.33 1.17
N ASP A 10 14.54 -11.79 0.58
CA ASP A 10 14.74 -10.34 0.41
C ASP A 10 13.63 -9.68 -0.41
N LEU A 11 13.07 -10.39 -1.40
CA LEU A 11 11.96 -9.90 -2.19
C LEU A 11 10.67 -9.84 -1.36
N ILE A 12 10.39 -10.87 -0.56
CA ILE A 12 9.23 -10.86 0.35
C ILE A 12 9.41 -9.78 1.42
N GLN A 13 10.63 -9.57 1.91
CA GLN A 13 10.96 -8.50 2.83
C GLN A 13 10.72 -7.11 2.23
N ALA A 14 11.07 -6.90 0.96
CA ALA A 14 10.76 -5.65 0.24
C ALA A 14 9.24 -5.40 0.16
N PHE A 15 8.42 -6.43 -0.13
CA PHE A 15 6.97 -6.31 -0.11
C PHE A 15 6.40 -6.03 1.28
N ALA A 16 6.97 -6.62 2.33
CA ALA A 16 6.59 -6.36 3.72
C ALA A 16 6.92 -4.93 4.18
N GLN A 17 7.77 -4.22 3.46
CA GLN A 17 8.12 -2.81 3.71
C GLN A 17 7.50 -1.86 2.68
N LEU A 18 6.77 -2.37 1.69
CA LEU A 18 6.20 -1.56 0.62
C LEU A 18 5.25 -0.50 1.19
N CYS A 19 5.48 0.73 0.77
CA CYS A 19 4.71 1.91 1.13
C CYS A 19 4.69 2.89 -0.04
N LEU A 20 3.81 3.90 0.05
CA LEU A 20 3.86 5.00 -0.91
C LEU A 20 5.19 5.74 -0.83
N PRO A 21 5.74 6.21 -1.96
CA PRO A 21 6.81 7.21 -1.95
C PRO A 21 6.40 8.44 -1.15
N ARG A 22 7.36 9.10 -0.49
CA ARG A 22 7.09 10.26 0.38
C ARG A 22 6.24 11.36 -0.27
N THR A 23 6.48 11.63 -1.55
CA THR A 23 5.72 12.62 -2.32
C THR A 23 4.26 12.22 -2.52
N ALA A 24 4.01 10.94 -2.79
CA ALA A 24 2.65 10.41 -2.92
C ALA A 24 1.94 10.37 -1.56
N GLN A 25 2.64 10.04 -0.48
CA GLN A 25 2.09 10.10 0.87
C GLN A 25 1.69 11.54 1.25
N ALA A 26 2.57 12.52 1.03
CA ALA A 26 2.26 13.93 1.30
C ALA A 26 1.06 14.43 0.49
N ARG A 27 0.91 13.97 -0.77
CA ARG A 27 -0.26 14.29 -1.59
C ARG A 27 -1.54 13.67 -1.03
N LEU A 28 -1.49 12.42 -0.58
CA LEU A 28 -2.61 11.75 0.07
C LEU A 28 -3.03 12.50 1.34
N ASP A 29 -2.07 12.88 2.19
CA ASP A 29 -2.33 13.59 3.45
C ASP A 29 -3.05 14.93 3.20
N LEU A 30 -2.56 15.72 2.23
CA LEU A 30 -3.18 16.98 1.83
C LEU A 30 -4.60 16.79 1.28
N LEU A 31 -4.81 15.76 0.46
CA LEU A 31 -6.14 15.48 -0.09
C LEU A 31 -7.12 15.02 1.00
N MET A 32 -6.66 14.22 1.96
CA MET A 32 -7.46 13.85 3.12
C MET A 32 -7.83 15.05 3.98
N GLU A 33 -6.88 15.98 4.21
CA GLU A 33 -7.14 17.23 4.92
C GLU A 33 -8.21 18.06 4.22
N LYS A 34 -8.06 18.34 2.92
CA LYS A 34 -9.07 19.04 2.12
C LYS A 34 -10.43 18.34 2.11
N ASN A 35 -10.44 17.01 2.09
CA ASN A 35 -11.69 16.24 2.15
C ASN A 35 -12.39 16.41 3.50
N ASN A 36 -11.64 16.38 4.61
CA ASN A 36 -12.17 16.58 5.96
C ASN A 36 -12.69 18.01 6.18
N GLU A 37 -12.03 19.00 5.59
CA GLU A 37 -12.45 20.41 5.62
C GLU A 37 -13.61 20.73 4.66
N GLY A 38 -13.96 19.81 3.77
CA GLY A 38 -14.98 20.03 2.73
C GLY A 38 -14.53 20.97 1.60
N THR A 39 -13.22 21.21 1.46
CA THR A 39 -12.62 22.11 0.47
C THR A 39 -12.06 21.37 -0.76
N ILE A 40 -12.25 20.04 -0.82
CA ILE A 40 -11.79 19.20 -1.93
C ILE A 40 -12.63 19.42 -3.19
N SER A 41 -11.97 19.59 -4.35
CA SER A 41 -12.66 19.63 -5.64
C SER A 41 -13.11 18.23 -6.07
N ASP A 42 -13.98 18.14 -7.07
CA ASP A 42 -14.42 16.84 -7.60
C ASP A 42 -13.26 16.04 -8.22
N SER A 43 -12.36 16.70 -8.97
CA SER A 43 -11.17 16.04 -9.53
C SER A 43 -10.20 15.56 -8.44
N GLU A 44 -10.03 16.34 -7.38
CA GLU A 44 -9.20 15.96 -6.24
C GLU A 44 -9.82 14.80 -5.43
N ARG A 45 -11.15 14.71 -5.38
CA ARG A 45 -11.85 13.60 -4.73
C ARG A 45 -11.65 12.30 -5.50
N GLU A 46 -11.61 12.34 -6.83
CA GLU A 46 -11.27 11.19 -7.67
C GLU A 46 -9.81 10.75 -7.44
N ASP A 47 -8.87 11.70 -7.43
CA ASP A 47 -7.46 11.43 -7.10
C ASP A 47 -7.31 10.80 -5.71
N LEU A 48 -8.01 11.35 -4.70
CA LEU A 48 -8.00 10.83 -3.34
C LEU A 48 -8.49 9.39 -3.31
N ARG A 49 -9.59 9.09 -4.00
CA ARG A 49 -10.14 7.73 -4.08
C ARG A 49 -9.15 6.76 -4.70
N ALA A 50 -8.51 7.13 -5.82
CA ALA A 50 -7.51 6.29 -6.46
C ALA A 50 -6.28 6.03 -5.55
N LEU A 51 -5.83 7.04 -4.80
CA LEU A 51 -4.73 6.88 -3.85
C LEU A 51 -5.09 5.99 -2.66
N VAL A 52 -6.32 6.09 -2.15
CA VAL A 52 -6.82 5.23 -1.08
C VAL A 52 -6.91 3.78 -1.54
N ASP A 53 -7.46 3.53 -2.74
CA ASP A 53 -7.56 2.18 -3.32
C ASP A 53 -6.17 1.54 -3.51
N LEU A 54 -5.19 2.34 -3.95
CA LEU A 54 -3.79 1.91 -4.05
C LEU A 54 -3.21 1.58 -2.67
N CYS A 55 -3.44 2.42 -1.65
CA CYS A 55 -2.98 2.17 -0.29
C CYS A 55 -3.55 0.87 0.29
N GLN A 56 -4.82 0.60 0.04
CA GLN A 56 -5.47 -0.66 0.47
C GLN A 56 -4.79 -1.86 -0.19
N THR A 57 -4.53 -1.79 -1.50
CA THR A 57 -3.83 -2.84 -2.24
C THR A 57 -2.42 -3.09 -1.68
N ILE A 58 -1.67 -2.02 -1.39
CA ILE A 58 -0.33 -2.11 -0.77
C ILE A 58 -0.44 -2.73 0.63
N ALA A 59 -1.41 -2.31 1.44
CA ALA A 59 -1.59 -2.82 2.79
C ALA A 59 -1.88 -4.33 2.81
N GLU A 60 -2.73 -4.82 1.90
CA GLU A 60 -3.01 -6.25 1.74
C GLU A 60 -1.75 -7.02 1.37
N LEU A 61 -1.01 -6.56 0.34
CA LEU A 61 0.22 -7.20 -0.09
C LEU A 61 1.26 -7.24 1.04
N ARG A 62 1.40 -6.14 1.77
CA ARG A 62 2.30 -6.03 2.92
C ARG A 62 1.94 -7.01 4.04
N GLY A 63 0.64 -7.15 4.33
CA GLY A 63 0.14 -8.11 5.32
C GLY A 63 0.45 -9.56 4.92
N ARG A 64 0.20 -9.92 3.67
CA ARG A 64 0.53 -11.26 3.13
C ARG A 64 2.02 -11.54 3.18
N ALA A 65 2.85 -10.57 2.79
CA ALA A 65 4.30 -10.70 2.88
C ALA A 65 4.78 -10.90 4.32
N ARG A 66 4.15 -10.22 5.29
CA ARG A 66 4.47 -10.38 6.72
C ARG A 66 4.17 -11.80 7.22
N ILE A 67 2.99 -12.32 6.89
CA ILE A 67 2.59 -13.70 7.24
C ILE A 67 3.61 -14.72 6.70
N LEU A 68 4.07 -14.55 5.46
CA LEU A 68 5.06 -15.44 4.85
C LEU A 68 6.42 -15.38 5.55
N LEU A 69 6.87 -14.19 5.96
CA LEU A 69 8.13 -14.03 6.69
C LEU A 69 8.07 -14.64 8.09
N ASP A 70 6.94 -14.48 8.78
CA ASP A 70 6.74 -15.03 10.11
C ASP A 70 6.67 -16.57 10.07
N ALA A 71 6.00 -17.13 9.04
CA ALA A 71 5.95 -18.58 8.81
C ALA A 71 7.30 -19.21 8.46
N ALA A 72 8.22 -18.45 7.84
CA ALA A 72 9.57 -18.92 7.50
C ALA A 72 10.58 -18.78 8.65
N ALA A 73 10.18 -18.19 9.79
CA ALA A 73 11.04 -17.95 10.94
C ALA A 73 10.91 -19.01 12.04
N GLY A 74 9.89 -19.89 11.97
CA GLY A 74 9.68 -21.03 12.87
C GLY A 74 10.04 -22.35 12.21
#